data_AF-A0A285V9N8-F1
#
_entry.id   AF-A0A285V9N8-F1
#
_cell.length_a   1.000
_cell.length_b   1.000
_cell.length_c   1.000
_cell.angle_alpha   90.00
_cell.angle_beta   90.00
_cell.angle_gamma   90.00
#
_symmetry.space_group_name_H-M   'P 1'
#
loop_
_entity.id
_entity.type
_entity.pdbx_description
1 polymer ?
#
loop_
_entity_poly.entity_id
_entity_poly.type
_entity_poly.pdbx_seq_one_letter_code
_entity_poly.pdbx_strand_id
1 'polypeptide(L)' 'MTDPGRTCDAEHCTRRATQMGVAELPIRPVELRLCDEHVAALRAGKVRGLSQQTGWRNDGARPQVSFSD' A
#
# COMPACT_ATOMS: atom_id res chain seq x y z
N MET A 1 -10.61 0.53 21.65
CA MET A 1 -11.13 0.03 20.35
C MET A 1 -10.25 0.62 19.28
N THR A 2 -9.26 -0.13 18.80
CA THR A 2 -8.39 0.35 17.73
C THR A 2 -8.89 -0.30 16.45
N ASP A 3 -9.72 0.42 15.70
CA ASP A 3 -10.05 0.05 14.32
C ASP A 3 -8.92 0.58 13.43
N PRO A 4 -7.99 -0.25 12.92
CA PRO A 4 -6.92 0.22 12.05
C PRO A 4 -7.40 0.46 10.60
N GLY A 5 -8.69 0.26 10.32
CA GLY A 5 -9.18 -0.05 8.99
C GLY A 5 -9.61 1.16 8.17
N ARG A 6 -8.70 2.09 7.81
CA ARG A 6 -9.10 3.15 6.86
C ARG A 6 -8.00 3.80 6.01
N THR A 7 -6.73 3.83 6.37
CA THR A 7 -5.75 4.68 5.66
C THR A 7 -5.13 3.99 4.43
N CYS A 8 -4.81 4.79 3.42
CA CYS A 8 -4.10 4.40 2.20
C CYS A 8 -2.73 3.79 2.54
N ASP A 9 -2.38 2.70 1.89
CA ASP A 9 -1.10 2.00 2.02
C ASP A 9 0.02 2.69 1.21
N ALA A 10 -0.26 3.83 0.57
CA ALA A 10 0.77 4.64 -0.05
C ALA A 10 1.63 5.34 1.01
N GLU A 11 2.94 5.34 0.81
CA GLU A 11 3.90 6.01 1.68
C GLU A 11 3.55 7.50 1.78
N HIS A 12 3.57 8.03 3.01
CA HIS A 12 3.17 9.41 3.34
C HIS A 12 1.72 9.80 2.99
N CYS A 13 0.86 8.86 2.59
CA CYS A 13 -0.54 9.16 2.33
C CYS A 13 -1.39 9.00 3.59
N THR A 14 -2.04 10.08 4.01
CA THR A 14 -2.97 10.08 5.15
C THR A 14 -4.44 9.95 4.73
N ARG A 15 -4.71 9.82 3.42
CA ARG A 15 -6.07 9.71 2.90
C ARG A 15 -6.68 8.35 3.22
N ARG A 16 -8.01 8.30 3.22
CA ARG A 16 -8.74 7.05 3.37
C ARG A 16 -8.59 6.19 2.12
N ALA A 17 -8.28 4.92 2.28
CA ALA A 17 -8.38 3.94 1.22
C ALA A 17 -9.83 3.78 0.79
N THR A 18 -10.07 3.92 -0.51
CA THR A 18 -11.38 3.77 -1.15
C THR A 18 -11.49 2.44 -1.87
N GLN A 19 -10.36 1.87 -2.29
CA GLN A 19 -10.28 0.71 -3.15
C GLN A 19 -9.13 -0.22 -2.74
N MET A 20 -9.19 -1.47 -3.19
CA MET A 20 -8.07 -2.40 -3.13
C MET A 20 -7.40 -2.50 -4.50
N GLY A 21 -6.08 -2.42 -4.52
CA GLY A 21 -5.21 -2.70 -5.66
C GLY A 21 -4.29 -3.88 -5.34
N VAL A 22 -3.81 -4.56 -6.36
CA VAL A 22 -2.83 -5.65 -6.20
C VAL A 22 -1.52 -5.22 -6.84
N ALA A 23 -0.43 -5.24 -6.07
CA ALA A 23 0.91 -5.12 -6.61
C ALA A 23 1.47 -6.52 -6.87
N GLU A 24 1.75 -6.82 -8.13
CA GLU A 24 2.39 -8.07 -8.53
C GLU A 24 3.89 -8.00 -8.23
N LEU A 25 4.31 -8.60 -7.11
CA LEU A 25 5.73 -8.76 -6.80
C LEU A 25 6.21 -10.16 -7.22
N PRO A 26 7.51 -10.33 -7.53
CA PRO A 26 8.07 -11.62 -7.98
C PRO A 26 7.87 -12.77 -6.99
N ILE A 27 7.73 -12.47 -5.70
CA ILE A 27 7.64 -13.48 -4.63
C ILE A 27 6.18 -13.83 -4.32
N ARG A 28 5.27 -12.83 -4.33
CA ARG A 28 3.83 -13.00 -4.08
C ARG A 28 3.08 -11.72 -4.46
N PRO A 29 1.85 -11.81 -5.00
CA PRO A 29 0.98 -10.66 -5.12
C PRO A 29 0.68 -10.09 -3.73
N VAL A 30 0.71 -8.77 -3.59
CA VAL A 30 0.41 -8.07 -2.33
C VAL A 30 -0.81 -7.21 -2.54
N GLU A 31 -1.81 -7.42 -1.69
CA GLU A 31 -3.02 -6.59 -1.65
C GLU A 31 -2.72 -5.27 -0.93
N LEU A 32 -3.02 -4.16 -1.58
CA LEU A 32 -2.80 -2.80 -1.12
C LEU A 32 -4.14 -2.06 -1.08
N ARG A 33 -4.42 -1.36 0.01
CA ARG A 33 -5.61 -0.51 0.14
C ARG A 33 -5.23 0.90 -0.25
N LEU A 34 -5.74 1.40 -1.37
CA LEU A 34 -5.33 2.67 -1.97
C LEU A 34 -6.51 3.63 -2.10
N CYS A 35 -6.23 4.93 -2.10
CA CYS A 35 -7.19 5.93 -2.57
C CYS A 35 -7.20 5.98 -4.10
N ASP A 36 -8.24 6.58 -4.69
CA ASP A 36 -8.46 6.55 -6.15
C ASP A 36 -7.26 7.08 -6.95
N GLU A 37 -6.59 8.11 -6.43
CA GLU A 37 -5.36 8.68 -7.02
C GLU A 37 -4.21 7.65 -7.10
N HIS A 38 -3.98 6.90 -6.02
CA HIS A 38 -2.92 5.90 -5.99
C HIS A 38 -3.29 4.61 -6.71
N VAL A 39 -4.58 4.29 -6.84
CA VAL A 39 -5.02 3.23 -7.74
C VAL A 39 -4.73 3.61 -9.20
N ALA A 40 -4.97 4.86 -9.58
CA ALA A 40 -4.63 5.34 -10.91
C ALA A 40 -3.10 5.27 -11.15
N ALA A 41 -2.28 5.69 -10.17
CA ALA A 41 -0.83 5.58 -10.24
C ALA A 41 -0.33 4.13 -10.32
N LEU A 42 -0.95 3.21 -9.56
CA LEU A 42 -0.66 1.77 -9.61
C LEU A 42 -0.93 1.20 -11.01
N ARG A 43 -2.11 1.51 -11.57
CA ARG A 43 -2.49 1.07 -12.92
C ARG A 43 -1.65 1.70 -14.02
N ALA A 44 -1.15 2.90 -13.82
CA ALA A 44 -0.23 3.58 -14.72
C ALA A 44 1.21 3.04 -14.62
N GLY A 45 1.49 2.08 -13.74
CA GLY A 45 2.83 1.53 -13.55
C GLY A 45 3.82 2.49 -12.89
N LYS A 46 3.32 3.51 -12.17
CA LYS A 46 4.17 4.51 -11.48
C LYS A 46 4.76 4.02 -10.15
N VAL A 47 4.58 2.75 -9.80
CA VAL A 47 5.11 2.19 -8.54
C VAL A 47 6.64 2.25 -8.54
N ARG A 48 7.21 2.91 -7.54
CA ARG A 48 8.67 3.03 -7.34
C ARG A 48 9.24 1.92 -6.50
N GLY A 49 8.50 1.53 -5.47
CA GLY A 49 9.00 0.63 -4.47
C GLY A 49 7.89 0.14 -3.57
N LEU A 50 8.11 -1.02 -2.99
CA LEU A 50 7.24 -1.59 -1.99
C LEU A 50 8.07 -1.89 -0.75
N SER A 51 7.75 -1.18 0.33
CA SER A 51 8.36 -1.36 1.63
C SER A 51 7.47 -2.27 2.47
N GLN A 52 7.88 -3.52 2.63
CA GLN A 52 7.37 -4.36 3.71
C GLN A 52 8.29 -4.12 4.88
N GLN A 53 7.84 -3.37 5.89
CA GLN A 53 8.61 -3.16 7.10
C GLN A 53 8.77 -4.53 7.80
N THR A 54 9.88 -5.22 7.55
CA THR A 54 10.27 -6.47 8.21
C THR A 54 10.75 -6.16 9.62
N GLY A 55 9.86 -5.59 10.43
CA GLY A 55 10.08 -5.47 11.86
C GLY A 55 10.11 -6.87 12.46
N TRP A 56 11.14 -7.17 13.25
CA TRP A 56 11.36 -8.44 13.96
C TRP A 56 10.20 -8.86 14.90
N ARG A 57 9.16 -8.03 15.03
CA ARG A 57 7.90 -8.34 15.70
C ARG A 57 6.78 -8.30 14.65
N ASN A 58 6.32 -9.47 14.26
CA ASN A 58 5.38 -9.76 13.17
C ASN A 58 3.91 -9.36 13.52
N ASP A 59 3.69 -8.30 14.29
CA ASP A 59 2.38 -7.98 14.89
C ASP A 59 1.51 -7.02 14.05
N GLY A 60 1.69 -7.02 12.72
CA GLY A 60 0.82 -6.27 11.81
C GLY A 60 1.50 -5.22 10.93
N ALA A 61 2.75 -5.45 10.54
CA ALA A 61 3.42 -4.62 9.53
C ALA A 61 2.65 -4.70 8.20
N ARG A 62 1.88 -3.64 7.89
CA ARG A 62 1.18 -3.51 6.62
C ARG A 62 2.17 -3.09 5.53
N PRO A 63 2.06 -3.64 4.32
CA PRO A 63 2.90 -3.23 3.20
C PRO A 63 2.64 -1.76 2.87
N GLN A 64 3.70 -0.98 2.68
CA GLN A 64 3.62 0.38 2.18
C GLN A 64 4.17 0.44 0.76
N VAL A 65 3.53 1.23 -0.11
CA VAL A 65 3.95 1.40 -1.51
C VAL A 65 4.30 2.86 -1.78
N SER A 66 5.39 3.10 -2.50
CA SER A 66 5.82 4.44 -2.90
C SER A 66 5.55 4.60 -4.39
N PHE A 67 5.01 5.75 -4.81
CA PHE A 67 4.74 6.08 -6.20
C PHE A 67 5.70 7.16 -6.70
N SER A 68 6.02 7.16 -7.99
CA SER A 68 6.62 8.33 -8.65
C SER A 68 5.56 9.41 -8.84
N ASP A 69 5.94 10.67 -8.68
CA ASP A 69 5.16 11.83 -9.18
C ASP A 69 4.89 11.69 -10.69
#